data_AF-A0A183MRA1-F1
#
_entry.id   AF-A0A183MRA1-F1
#
_cell.length_a   1.000
_cell.length_b   1.000
_cell.length_c   1.000
_cell.angle_alpha   90.00
_cell.angle_beta   90.00
_cell.angle_gamma   90.00
#
_symmetry.space_group_name_H-M   'P 1'
#
loop_
_entity.id
_entity.type
_entity.pdbx_description
1 polymer ?
#
loop_
_entity_poly.entity_id
_entity_poly.type
_entity_poly.pdbx_seq_one_letter_code
_entity_poly.pdbx_strand_id
1 'polypeptide(L)'
;MSHWRVLQWRAFAREWLIYDSFMQCPMLSAERIAKYLTGKNIRYYDPSADFGSHVVVINSRHIAAKDNSRYWKRFLYTTHTRFPVNRVEETMEEIHRRDPTEVGR
;
A
#
# COMPACT_ATOMS: atom_id res chain seq x y z
N MET A 1 32.39 -12.63 -22.70
CA MET A 1 32.01 -12.04 -21.39
C MET A 1 31.05 -10.84 -21.47
N SER A 2 30.50 -10.49 -22.63
CA SER A 2 29.58 -9.33 -22.78
C SER A 2 28.09 -9.66 -22.68
N HIS A 3 27.68 -10.89 -23.03
CA HIS A 3 26.28 -11.34 -23.05
C HIS A 3 25.57 -11.28 -21.68
N TRP A 4 26.26 -11.63 -20.60
CA TRP A 4 25.69 -11.64 -19.25
C TRP A 4 25.37 -10.24 -18.70
N ARG A 5 26.04 -9.20 -19.20
CA ARG A 5 25.85 -7.81 -18.73
C ARG A 5 24.49 -7.22 -19.16
N VAL A 6 23.95 -7.67 -20.31
CA VAL A 6 22.71 -7.13 -20.89
C VAL A 6 21.46 -7.75 -20.24
N LEU A 7 21.53 -9.03 -19.84
CA LEU A 7 20.45 -9.70 -19.11
C LEU A 7 20.22 -9.08 -17.72
N GLN A 8 21.28 -8.57 -17.10
CA GLN A 8 21.24 -7.93 -15.79
C GLN A 8 20.36 -6.67 -15.76
N TRP A 9 20.32 -5.88 -16.83
CA TRP A 9 19.59 -4.61 -16.83
C TRP A 9 18.06 -4.78 -16.94
N ARG A 10 17.58 -5.82 -17.65
CA ARG A 10 16.14 -6.15 -17.64
C ARG A 10 15.70 -6.71 -16.29
N ALA A 11 16.58 -7.42 -15.58
CA ALA A 11 16.29 -7.92 -14.23
C ALA A 11 16.14 -6.77 -13.21
N PHE A 12 16.83 -5.65 -13.39
CA PHE A 12 16.74 -4.50 -12.48
C PHE A 12 15.75 -3.41 -12.93
N ALA A 13 14.99 -3.66 -14.01
CA ALA A 13 13.98 -2.72 -14.45
C ALA A 13 12.82 -2.68 -13.45
N ARG A 14 12.36 -1.47 -13.12
CA ARG A 14 11.16 -1.27 -12.30
C ARG A 14 9.92 -1.40 -13.17
N GLU A 15 8.97 -2.21 -12.71
CA GLU A 15 7.69 -2.39 -13.37
C GLU A 15 6.66 -1.39 -12.84
N TRP A 16 5.68 -1.06 -13.68
CA TRP A 16 4.50 -0.30 -13.29
C TRP A 16 3.30 -1.25 -13.24
N LEU A 17 2.73 -1.41 -12.05
CA LEU A 17 1.62 -2.30 -11.76
C LEU A 17 0.37 -1.48 -11.46
N ILE A 18 -0.79 -1.95 -11.90
CA ILE A 18 -2.08 -1.37 -11.56
C ILE A 18 -2.79 -2.36 -10.63
N TYR A 19 -3.26 -1.87 -9.48
CA TYR A 19 -3.98 -2.65 -8.50
C TYR A 19 -5.41 -2.14 -8.34
N ASP A 20 -6.39 -2.99 -8.66
CA ASP A 20 -7.80 -2.68 -8.43
C ASP A 20 -8.19 -3.01 -6.98
N SER A 21 -8.59 -1.98 -6.24
CA SER A 21 -9.01 -2.10 -4.84
C SER A 21 -10.53 -2.26 -4.65
N PHE A 22 -11.28 -2.43 -5.75
CA PHE A 22 -12.73 -2.64 -5.70
C PHE A 22 -13.10 -3.85 -4.82
N MET A 23 -13.92 -3.59 -3.79
CA MET A 23 -14.40 -4.59 -2.83
C MET A 23 -13.27 -5.40 -2.16
N GLN A 24 -12.05 -4.86 -2.11
CA GLN A 24 -10.91 -5.49 -1.46
C GLN A 24 -10.76 -5.02 -0.02
N CYS A 25 -10.24 -5.90 0.84
CA CYS A 25 -9.88 -5.53 2.21
C CYS A 25 -8.56 -4.76 2.22
N PRO A 26 -8.51 -3.53 2.78
CA PRO A 26 -7.33 -2.68 2.72
C PRO A 26 -6.09 -3.34 3.35
N MET A 27 -6.27 -4.11 4.42
CA MET A 27 -5.16 -4.79 5.10
C MET A 27 -4.51 -5.89 4.27
N LEU A 28 -5.34 -6.70 3.60
CA LEU A 28 -4.84 -7.76 2.72
C LEU A 28 -4.27 -7.18 1.42
N SER A 29 -4.86 -6.10 0.92
CA SER A 29 -4.32 -5.33 -0.20
C SER A 29 -2.95 -4.75 0.13
N ALA A 30 -2.80 -4.11 1.30
CA ALA A 30 -1.54 -3.52 1.75
C ALA A 30 -0.43 -4.56 1.87
N GLU A 31 -0.69 -5.73 2.47
CA GLU A 31 0.29 -6.82 2.56
C GLU A 31 0.77 -7.30 1.18
N ARG A 32 -0.17 -7.45 0.24
CA ARG A 32 0.15 -7.83 -1.14
C ARG A 32 0.95 -6.76 -1.86
N ILE A 33 0.52 -5.50 -1.79
CA ILE A 33 1.18 -4.36 -2.46
C ILE A 33 2.58 -4.15 -1.89
N ALA A 34 2.76 -4.23 -0.57
CA ALA A 34 4.05 -4.06 0.09
C ALA A 34 5.12 -5.02 -0.47
N LYS A 35 4.73 -6.26 -0.79
CA LYS A 35 5.65 -7.23 -1.42
C LYS A 35 6.23 -6.73 -2.75
N TYR A 36 5.42 -6.07 -3.57
CA TYR A 36 5.84 -5.51 -4.86
C TYR A 36 6.62 -4.19 -4.68
N LEU A 37 6.19 -3.34 -3.74
CA LEU A 37 6.89 -2.10 -3.41
C LEU A 37 8.29 -2.35 -2.83
N THR A 38 8.50 -3.45 -2.09
CA THR A 38 9.83 -3.84 -1.61
C THR A 38 10.63 -4.66 -2.63
N GLY A 39 10.00 -5.15 -3.71
CA GLY A 39 10.67 -6.07 -4.65
C GLY A 39 10.89 -7.48 -4.10
N LYS A 40 10.16 -7.91 -3.06
CA LYS A 40 10.23 -9.28 -2.54
C LYS A 40 9.55 -10.32 -3.46
N ASN A 41 8.98 -9.88 -4.57
CA ASN A 41 8.40 -10.73 -5.60
C ASN A 41 9.47 -11.36 -6.51
N ILE A 42 10.60 -10.68 -6.73
CA ILE A 42 11.70 -11.17 -7.57
C ILE A 42 12.58 -12.17 -6.83
N ARG A 43 13.18 -13.11 -7.57
CA ARG A 43 13.99 -14.20 -6.99
C ARG A 43 15.37 -13.77 -6.50
N TYR A 44 15.92 -12.72 -7.08
CA TYR A 44 17.24 -12.16 -6.76
C TYR A 44 17.13 -10.91 -5.87
N TYR A 45 16.12 -10.88 -5.00
CA TYR A 45 15.95 -9.81 -4.03
C TYR A 45 17.18 -9.72 -3.11
N ASP A 46 17.72 -8.52 -2.99
CA ASP A 46 18.76 -8.20 -2.03
C ASP A 46 18.32 -6.99 -1.17
N PRO A 47 18.38 -7.09 0.17
CA PRO A 47 17.91 -6.02 1.05
C PRO A 47 18.82 -4.78 1.09
N SER A 48 20.03 -4.82 0.49
CA SER A 48 20.90 -3.64 0.41
C SER A 48 20.59 -2.72 -0.78
N ALA A 49 19.80 -3.20 -1.73
CA ALA A 49 19.42 -2.47 -2.93
C ALA A 49 17.90 -2.34 -3.09
N ASP A 50 17.45 -1.30 -3.80
CA ASP A 50 16.03 -1.01 -4.02
C ASP A 50 15.53 -1.62 -5.34
N PHE A 51 14.75 -2.70 -5.21
CA PHE A 51 14.08 -3.41 -6.30
C PHE A 51 12.57 -3.13 -6.35
N GLY A 52 12.11 -2.08 -5.68
CA GLY A 52 10.70 -1.73 -5.62
C GLY A 52 10.10 -1.41 -6.98
N SER A 53 8.94 -2.00 -7.26
CA SER A 53 8.11 -1.65 -8.41
C SER A 53 7.13 -0.53 -8.06
N HIS A 54 6.61 0.16 -9.06
CA HIS A 54 5.57 1.17 -8.88
C HIS A 54 4.20 0.48 -8.89
N VAL A 55 3.34 0.83 -7.94
CA VAL A 55 1.96 0.32 -7.87
C VAL A 55 1.00 1.49 -7.87
N VAL A 56 0.11 1.53 -8.86
CA VAL A 56 -0.98 2.50 -8.96
C VAL A 56 -2.26 1.82 -8.49
N VAL A 57 -2.80 2.30 -7.37
CA VAL A 57 -4.06 1.79 -6.81
C VAL A 57 -5.23 2.56 -7.41
N ILE A 58 -6.21 1.83 -7.94
CA ILE A 58 -7.45 2.40 -8.50
C ILE A 58 -8.66 1.93 -7.71
N ASN A 59 -9.80 2.62 -7.88
CA ASN A 59 -11.09 2.32 -7.25
C ASN A 59 -11.11 2.34 -5.71
N SER A 60 -10.22 3.10 -5.06
CA SER A 60 -10.12 3.17 -3.60
C SER A 60 -11.42 3.55 -2.91
N ARG A 61 -12.30 4.32 -3.57
CA ARG A 61 -13.66 4.65 -3.07
C ARG A 61 -14.50 3.42 -2.72
N HIS A 62 -14.30 2.31 -3.42
CA HIS A 62 -15.08 1.07 -3.29
C HIS A 62 -14.39 0.00 -2.46
N ILE A 63 -13.37 0.37 -1.70
CA ILE A 63 -12.67 -0.56 -0.81
C ILE A 63 -13.62 -1.07 0.28
N ALA A 64 -13.48 -2.35 0.66
CA ALA A 64 -14.40 -3.01 1.59
C ALA A 64 -13.61 -3.69 2.71
N ALA A 65 -13.63 -3.10 3.92
CA ALA A 65 -13.02 -3.72 5.08
C ALA A 65 -13.80 -4.96 5.56
N LYS A 66 -13.10 -5.83 6.30
CA LYS A 66 -13.66 -7.04 6.91
C LYS A 66 -14.84 -6.71 7.82
N ASP A 67 -15.86 -7.58 7.86
CA ASP A 67 -17.02 -7.50 8.76
C ASP A 67 -17.95 -6.27 8.56
N ASN A 68 -18.65 -6.28 7.42
CA ASN A 68 -19.88 -5.52 7.10
C ASN A 68 -20.19 -4.36 8.08
N SER A 69 -19.46 -3.24 7.94
CA SER A 69 -19.65 -1.95 8.66
C SER A 69 -19.05 -1.80 10.07
N ARG A 70 -18.98 -2.84 10.92
CA ARG A 70 -18.52 -2.63 12.32
C ARG A 70 -17.05 -2.26 12.43
N TYR A 71 -16.22 -2.77 11.52
CA TYR A 71 -14.80 -2.49 11.51
C TYR A 71 -14.48 -1.02 11.23
N TRP A 72 -15.21 -0.42 10.28
CA TRP A 72 -15.05 0.98 9.86
C TRP A 72 -15.23 1.99 11.01
N LYS A 73 -16.13 1.67 11.95
CA LYS A 73 -16.42 2.52 13.12
C LYS A 73 -15.50 2.29 14.31
N ARG A 74 -14.88 1.10 14.38
CA ARG A 74 -14.04 0.70 15.52
C ARG A 74 -12.58 1.01 15.31
N PHE A 75 -12.11 0.98 14.06
CA PHE A 75 -10.73 1.28 13.75
C PHE A 75 -10.49 2.78 13.85
N LEU A 76 -9.61 3.18 14.77
CA LEU A 76 -9.26 4.56 15.04
C LEU A 76 -7.84 4.86 14.54
N TYR A 77 -7.72 5.89 13.72
CA TYR A 77 -6.45 6.51 13.38
C TYR A 77 -6.16 7.59 14.42
N THR A 78 -5.03 7.47 15.11
CA THR A 78 -4.58 8.45 16.09
C THR A 78 -3.44 9.26 15.51
N THR A 79 -3.60 10.58 15.44
CA THR A 79 -2.54 11.53 15.08
C THR A 79 -2.20 12.41 16.28
N HIS A 80 -0.92 12.73 16.45
CA HIS A 80 -0.44 13.57 17.55
C HIS A 80 0.42 14.71 16.99
N THR A 81 0.08 15.96 17.28
CA THR A 81 0.77 17.14 16.72
C THR A 81 2.02 17.58 17.49
N ARG A 82 2.44 16.81 18.52
CA ARG A 82 3.59 17.04 19.42
C ARG A 82 3.54 18.25 20.38
N PHE A 83 2.41 18.96 20.47
CA PHE A 83 2.10 19.99 21.49
C PHE A 83 1.28 19.42 22.68
N PRO A 84 1.07 20.16 23.78
CA PRO A 84 0.14 19.75 24.84
C PRO A 84 -1.31 19.69 24.35
N VAL A 85 -2.09 18.68 24.78
CA VAL A 85 -3.55 18.52 24.52
C VAL A 85 -3.92 18.53 23.03
N ASN A 86 -3.45 17.54 22.28
CA ASN A 86 -3.44 17.61 20.81
C ASN A 86 -3.55 16.25 20.10
N ARG A 87 -4.17 15.28 20.76
CA ARG A 87 -4.47 13.98 20.18
C ARG A 87 -5.74 14.08 19.34
N VAL A 88 -5.64 13.72 18.07
CA VAL A 88 -6.79 13.64 17.16
C VAL A 88 -7.04 12.17 16.85
N GLU A 89 -8.26 11.72 17.12
CA GLU A 89 -8.73 10.38 16.79
C GLU A 89 -9.83 10.49 15.75
N GLU A 90 -9.68 9.75 14.65
CA GLU A 90 -10.68 9.69 13.59
C GLU A 90 -10.94 8.22 13.25
N THR A 91 -12.19 7.87 13.03
CA THR A 91 -12.56 6.53 12.59
C THR A 91 -12.17 6.30 11.14
N MET A 92 -11.93 5.05 10.76
CA MET A 92 -11.69 4.69 9.36
C MET A 92 -12.84 5.13 8.44
N GLU A 93 -14.09 5.11 8.93
CA GLU A 93 -15.25 5.62 8.19
C GLU A 93 -15.15 7.12 7.91
N GLU A 94 -14.79 7.92 8.92
CA GLU A 94 -14.65 9.38 8.78
C GLU A 94 -13.52 9.75 7.82
N ILE A 95 -12.37 9.08 7.94
CA ILE A 95 -11.24 9.29 7.03
C ILE A 95 -11.63 8.93 5.60
N HIS A 96 -12.25 7.78 5.38
CA HIS A 96 -12.65 7.33 4.04
C HIS A 96 -13.69 8.24 3.40
N ARG A 97 -14.58 8.82 4.21
CA ARG A 97 -15.56 9.80 3.75
C ARG A 97 -14.90 11.12 3.35
N ARG A 98 -13.87 11.54 4.09
CA ARG A 98 -13.09 12.75 3.78
C ARG A 98 -12.23 12.56 2.54
N ASP A 99 -11.44 11.50 2.52
CA ASP A 99 -10.57 11.14 1.41
C ASP A 99 -10.53 9.60 1.26
N PRO A 100 -11.11 9.06 0.17
CA PRO A 100 -11.16 7.62 -0.07
C PRO A 100 -9.79 7.00 -0.37
N THR A 101 -8.75 7.81 -0.57
CA THR A 101 -7.39 7.32 -0.87
C THR A 101 -6.56 7.06 0.39
N GLU A 102 -6.85 7.76 1.51
CA GLU A 102 -6.05 7.67 2.73
C GLU A 102 -6.06 6.28 3.38
N VAL A 103 -7.17 5.52 3.26
CA VAL A 103 -7.27 4.17 3.82
C VAL A 103 -6.33 3.18 3.12
N GLY A 104 -6.03 3.41 1.84
CA GLY A 104 -5.17 2.55 1.02
C GLY A 104 -3.78 3.11 0.74
N ARG A 105 -3.40 4.23 1.39
CA ARG A 105 -2.11 4.91 1.23
C ARG A 105 -0.99 4.17 1.95
#